data_AF-A0A7L8UAR3-F1
#
_entry.id   AF-A0A7L8UAR3-F1
#
_cell.length_a   1.000
_cell.length_b   1.000
_cell.length_c   1.000
_cell.angle_alpha   90.00
_cell.angle_beta   90.00
_cell.angle_gamma   90.00
#
_symmetry.space_group_name_H-M   'P 1'
#
loop_
_entity.id
_entity.type
_entity.pdbx_description
1 polymer ?
#
loop_
_entity_poly.entity_id
_entity_poly.type
_entity_poly.pdbx_seq_one_letter_code
_entity_poly.pdbx_strand_id
1 'polypeptide(L)'
;MNPFNLLINYVIANSRASFYNVPGNQEITNTALLTGMVSENPLMSYLIIDNKAKIEGEKTIVPVVTQTPTGTGATQGLQAPGISATGAEDPKNTNETPKGTSTGETAPVNVVTLENVKTEISDSTKALKEEIAKISENNKVELQKIIAETFNPKIEGLEKSNTALNTAIIEIKGRLDEISKSTPAPAPDKIVPNKDVSIQKEITKNGPK
;
A
#
# COMPACT_ATOMS: atom_id res chain seq x y z
N MET A 1 -10.84 -5.47 8.85
CA MET A 1 -10.03 -6.03 7.74
C MET A 1 -10.48 -5.37 6.44
N ASN A 2 -9.58 -4.71 5.72
CA ASN A 2 -9.92 -3.93 4.52
C ASN A 2 -9.92 -4.85 3.28
N PRO A 3 -11.08 -5.09 2.62
CA PRO A 3 -11.15 -5.96 1.45
C PRO A 3 -10.31 -5.45 0.26
N PHE A 4 -10.10 -4.12 0.16
CA PHE A 4 -9.24 -3.55 -0.87
C PHE A 4 -7.76 -3.90 -0.66
N ASN A 5 -7.29 -3.96 0.59
CA ASN A 5 -5.91 -4.39 0.86
C ASN A 5 -5.68 -5.84 0.47
N LEU A 6 -6.69 -6.70 0.67
CA LEU A 6 -6.62 -8.10 0.27
C LEU A 6 -6.51 -8.25 -1.25
N LEU A 7 -7.31 -7.49 -1.99
CA LEU A 7 -7.28 -7.47 -3.45
C LEU A 7 -5.94 -6.97 -3.98
N ILE A 8 -5.44 -5.86 -3.43
CA ILE A 8 -4.14 -5.28 -3.81
C ILE A 8 -3.01 -6.28 -3.54
N ASN A 9 -2.99 -6.91 -2.36
CA ASN A 9 -1.99 -7.90 -2.01
C ASN A 9 -2.05 -9.14 -2.90
N TYR A 10 -3.25 -9.59 -3.28
CA TYR A 10 -3.43 -10.70 -4.21
C TYR A 10 -2.87 -10.37 -5.61
N VAL A 11 -3.13 -9.17 -6.12
CA VAL A 11 -2.57 -8.70 -7.40
C VAL A 11 -1.04 -8.63 -7.35
N ILE A 12 -0.49 -8.12 -6.25
CA ILE A 12 0.96 -8.06 -6.04
C ILE A 12 1.56 -9.48 -6.01
N ALA A 13 0.94 -10.43 -5.31
CA ALA A 13 1.40 -11.82 -5.26
C ALA A 13 1.48 -12.46 -6.64
N ASN A 14 0.44 -12.31 -7.46
CA ASN A 14 0.45 -12.84 -8.83
C ASN A 14 1.52 -12.18 -9.68
N SER A 15 1.63 -10.86 -9.62
CA SER A 15 2.65 -10.11 -10.38
C SER A 15 4.07 -10.54 -10.01
N ARG A 16 4.37 -10.70 -8.71
CA ARG A 16 5.70 -11.09 -8.24
C ARG A 16 6.01 -12.57 -8.46
N ALA A 17 5.02 -13.45 -8.34
CA ALA A 17 5.19 -14.85 -8.71
C ALA A 17 5.59 -15.00 -10.19
N SER A 18 4.93 -14.26 -11.08
CA SER A 18 5.30 -14.25 -12.51
C SER A 18 6.68 -13.62 -12.74
N PHE A 19 7.00 -12.51 -12.06
CA PHE A 19 8.29 -11.83 -12.20
C PHE A 19 9.48 -12.72 -11.81
N TYR A 20 9.33 -13.52 -10.75
CA TYR A 20 10.38 -14.43 -10.26
C TYR A 20 10.25 -15.86 -10.81
N ASN A 21 9.39 -16.08 -11.81
CA ASN A 21 9.17 -17.38 -12.47
C ASN A 21 8.90 -18.53 -11.49
N VAL A 22 8.07 -18.28 -10.48
CA VAL A 22 7.77 -19.25 -9.43
C VAL A 22 6.77 -20.30 -9.95
N PRO A 23 7.10 -21.60 -9.97
CA PRO A 23 6.17 -22.65 -10.36
C PRO A 23 5.15 -22.87 -9.24
N GLY A 24 3.94 -22.35 -9.45
CA GLY A 24 2.90 -22.35 -8.44
C GLY A 24 3.04 -21.17 -7.47
N ASN A 25 2.05 -20.29 -7.46
CA ASN A 25 2.04 -19.06 -6.66
C ASN A 25 1.36 -19.24 -5.29
N GLN A 26 1.07 -20.47 -4.86
CA GLN A 26 0.26 -20.72 -3.66
C GLN A 26 0.91 -20.15 -2.39
N GLU A 27 2.22 -20.32 -2.21
CA GLU A 27 2.92 -19.81 -1.03
C GLU A 27 2.95 -18.28 -0.97
N ILE A 28 3.09 -17.64 -2.13
CA ILE A 28 3.10 -16.18 -2.27
C ILE A 28 1.69 -15.63 -2.03
N THR A 29 0.68 -16.33 -2.55
CA THR A 29 -0.75 -15.99 -2.37
C THR A 29 -1.18 -16.12 -0.91
N ASN A 30 -0.77 -17.18 -0.22
CA ASN A 30 -1.04 -17.35 1.22
C ASN A 30 -0.36 -16.25 2.04
N THR A 31 0.84 -15.84 1.64
CA THR A 31 1.57 -14.73 2.28
C THR A 31 0.87 -13.40 2.05
N ALA A 32 0.33 -13.15 0.85
CA ALA A 32 -0.49 -11.97 0.55
C ALA A 32 -1.80 -11.93 1.33
N LEU A 33 -2.44 -13.09 1.53
CA LEU A 33 -3.64 -13.19 2.34
C LEU A 33 -3.33 -12.86 3.80
N LEU A 34 -2.30 -13.48 4.37
CA LEU A 34 -1.92 -13.27 5.77
C LEU A 34 -1.47 -11.82 6.01
N THR A 35 -0.67 -11.25 5.12
CA THR A 35 -0.28 -9.83 5.23
C THR A 35 -1.46 -8.88 5.06
N GLY A 36 -2.43 -9.20 4.20
CA GLY A 36 -3.67 -8.42 4.07
C GLY A 36 -4.59 -8.53 5.29
N MET A 37 -4.48 -9.61 6.07
CA MET A 37 -5.19 -9.80 7.34
C MET A 37 -4.53 -9.05 8.50
N VAL A 38 -3.20 -8.96 8.51
CA VAL A 38 -2.41 -8.50 9.66
C VAL A 38 -1.89 -7.06 9.50
N SER A 39 -1.63 -6.62 8.27
CA SER A 39 -1.01 -5.32 7.98
C SER A 39 -1.91 -4.45 7.11
N GLU A 40 -2.30 -3.29 7.63
CA GLU A 40 -2.98 -2.26 6.85
C GLU A 40 -2.00 -1.38 6.05
N ASN A 41 -0.69 -1.54 6.27
CA ASN A 41 0.33 -0.81 5.55
C ASN A 41 0.61 -1.49 4.19
N PRO A 42 0.29 -0.82 3.06
CA PRO A 42 0.45 -1.40 1.72
C PRO A 42 1.91 -1.58 1.33
N LEU A 43 2.82 -0.70 1.80
CA LEU A 43 4.24 -0.78 1.51
C LEU A 43 4.88 -1.99 2.19
N MET A 44 4.54 -2.22 3.47
CA MET A 44 5.02 -3.39 4.19
C MET A 44 4.49 -4.69 3.60
N SER A 45 3.20 -4.73 3.24
CA SER A 45 2.59 -5.91 2.60
C SER A 45 3.28 -6.23 1.28
N TYR A 46 3.53 -5.21 0.44
CA TYR A 46 4.27 -5.35 -0.80
C TYR A 46 5.67 -5.94 -0.59
N LEU A 47 6.45 -5.42 0.35
CA LEU A 47 7.82 -5.89 0.63
C LEU A 47 7.84 -7.35 1.09
N ILE A 48 6.88 -7.75 1.93
CA ILE A 48 6.79 -9.13 2.42
C ILE A 48 6.46 -10.08 1.27
N ILE A 49 5.51 -9.71 0.43
CA ILE A 49 5.09 -10.51 -0.73
C ILE A 49 6.22 -10.61 -1.77
N ASP A 50 6.91 -9.50 -2.05
CA ASP A 50 8.04 -9.43 -2.97
C ASP A 50 9.22 -10.31 -2.53
N ASN A 51 9.61 -10.20 -1.26
CA ASN A 51 10.67 -11.04 -0.68
C ASN A 51 10.31 -12.53 -0.74
N LYS A 52 9.05 -12.88 -0.42
CA LYS A 52 8.58 -14.25 -0.52
C LYS A 52 8.66 -14.77 -1.95
N ALA A 53 8.19 -13.99 -2.92
CA ALA A 53 8.23 -14.38 -4.33
C ALA A 53 9.66 -14.56 -4.84
N LYS A 54 10.58 -13.68 -4.44
CA LYS A 54 12.01 -13.80 -4.76
C LYS A 54 12.60 -15.10 -4.23
N ILE A 55 12.35 -15.43 -2.97
CA ILE A 55 12.85 -16.66 -2.33
C ILE A 55 12.30 -17.90 -3.05
N GLU A 56 11.01 -17.93 -3.38
CA GLU A 56 10.41 -19.07 -4.09
C GLU A 56 10.93 -19.20 -5.53
N GLY A 57 11.23 -18.07 -6.20
CA GLY A 57 11.86 -18.08 -7.52
C GLY A 57 13.27 -18.66 -7.49
N GLU A 58 14.07 -18.27 -6.50
CA GLU A 58 15.44 -18.75 -6.33
C GLU A 58 15.51 -20.26 -6.04
N LYS A 59 14.51 -20.84 -5.36
CA LYS A 59 14.43 -22.31 -5.13
C LYS A 59 14.31 -23.12 -6.41
N THR A 60 13.83 -22.52 -7.50
CA THR A 60 13.52 -23.23 -8.74
C THR A 60 14.56 -23.02 -9.84
N ILE A 61 15.58 -22.19 -9.59
CA ILE A 61 16.74 -22.10 -10.47
C ILE A 61 17.62 -23.33 -10.22
N VAL A 62 17.24 -24.46 -10.80
CA VAL A 62 18.20 -25.54 -11.06
C VAL A 62 19.26 -24.92 -11.99
N PRO A 63 20.56 -24.96 -11.66
CA PRO A 63 21.57 -24.50 -12.59
C PRO A 63 21.39 -25.32 -13.87
N VAL A 64 21.02 -24.63 -14.96
CA VAL A 64 21.08 -25.18 -16.30
C VAL A 64 22.54 -25.55 -16.52
N VAL A 65 22.85 -26.83 -16.34
CA VAL A 65 24.05 -27.42 -16.92
C VAL A 65 23.80 -27.36 -18.42
N THR A 66 24.27 -26.27 -19.04
CA THR A 66 24.48 -26.20 -20.48
C THR A 66 25.36 -27.39 -20.84
N GLN A 67 24.74 -28.45 -21.37
CA GLN A 67 25.47 -29.45 -22.14
C GLN A 67 25.97 -28.74 -23.40
N THR A 68 27.17 -28.17 -23.32
CA THR A 68 27.94 -27.82 -24.50
C THR A 68 28.38 -29.12 -25.18
N PRO A 69 28.14 -29.28 -26.50
CA PRO A 69 28.64 -30.42 -27.24
C PRO A 69 30.17 -30.41 -27.24
N THR A 70 30.74 -31.61 -27.19
CA THR A 70 32.15 -31.98 -27.16
C THR A 70 33.05 -31.14 -28.08
N GLY A 71 34.11 -30.58 -27.50
CA GLY A 71 35.23 -29.96 -28.22
C GLY A 71 36.45 -29.78 -27.30
N THR A 72 37.40 -30.71 -27.42
CA THR A 72 38.77 -30.76 -26.89
C THR A 72 39.50 -29.42 -26.66
N GLY A 73 40.16 -29.24 -25.50
CA GLY A 73 41.24 -28.26 -25.37
C GLY A 73 41.61 -27.78 -23.95
N ALA A 74 42.38 -28.59 -23.21
CA ALA A 74 43.50 -28.23 -22.31
C ALA A 74 43.39 -27.14 -21.20
N THR A 75 43.72 -27.60 -19.97
CA THR A 75 44.49 -26.92 -18.87
C THR A 75 43.85 -25.71 -18.17
N GLN A 76 43.95 -25.43 -16.87
CA GLN A 76 44.56 -25.92 -15.61
C GLN A 76 44.07 -24.86 -14.57
N GLY A 77 43.77 -25.06 -13.28
CA GLY A 77 43.86 -26.17 -12.33
C GLY A 77 42.99 -25.84 -11.09
N LEU A 78 42.42 -26.87 -10.46
CA LEU A 78 42.78 -27.42 -9.12
C LEU A 78 42.17 -26.61 -7.93
N GLN A 79 41.02 -27.02 -7.36
CA GLN A 79 40.77 -28.09 -6.35
C GLN A 79 41.07 -27.61 -4.89
N ALA A 80 40.36 -27.93 -3.79
CA ALA A 80 39.46 -29.01 -3.33
C ALA A 80 38.75 -28.52 -2.00
N PRO A 81 38.22 -29.33 -1.02
CA PRO A 81 37.94 -30.78 -0.92
C PRO A 81 36.64 -31.24 -0.16
N GLY A 82 36.20 -32.48 -0.45
CA GLY A 82 35.65 -33.48 0.52
C GLY A 82 34.15 -33.41 0.88
N ILE A 83 33.37 -34.51 1.01
CA ILE A 83 33.68 -35.93 1.21
C ILE A 83 32.46 -36.80 0.83
N SER A 84 32.74 -37.86 0.07
CA SER A 84 32.17 -39.23 -0.02
C SER A 84 30.71 -39.56 0.32
N ALA A 85 30.04 -40.22 -0.63
CA ALA A 85 29.52 -41.58 -0.42
C ALA A 85 29.49 -42.37 -1.76
N THR A 86 30.30 -43.43 -1.75
CA THR A 86 30.25 -44.71 -2.51
C THR A 86 28.85 -45.15 -2.98
N GLY A 87 28.66 -45.84 -4.11
CA GLY A 87 29.61 -46.65 -4.88
C GLY A 87 29.02 -47.11 -6.21
N ALA A 88 29.89 -47.79 -6.95
CA ALA A 88 29.76 -48.23 -8.33
C ALA A 88 28.68 -49.30 -8.55
N GLU A 89 28.10 -49.30 -9.77
CA GLU A 89 28.14 -50.44 -10.71
C GLU A 89 27.55 -50.01 -12.08
N ASP A 90 28.41 -49.95 -13.09
CA ASP A 90 28.07 -50.08 -14.52
C ASP A 90 28.04 -51.60 -14.87
N PRO A 91 27.66 -52.05 -16.09
CA PRO A 91 26.64 -51.58 -17.04
C PRO A 91 25.82 -52.78 -17.60
N LYS A 92 24.60 -52.59 -18.14
CA LYS A 92 24.11 -53.52 -19.18
C LYS A 92 23.02 -52.94 -20.09
N ASN A 93 23.40 -52.77 -21.35
CA ASN A 93 22.54 -52.59 -22.50
C ASN A 93 21.80 -53.90 -22.80
N THR A 94 20.48 -53.90 -22.90
CA THR A 94 19.76 -54.93 -23.67
C THR A 94 18.49 -54.35 -24.25
N ASN A 95 18.44 -54.39 -25.57
CA ASN A 95 17.43 -53.86 -26.45
C ASN A 95 16.39 -54.96 -26.67
N GLU A 96 15.18 -54.87 -26.09
CA GLU A 96 14.07 -55.75 -26.45
C GLU A 96 12.74 -55.00 -26.51
N THR A 97 12.09 -55.09 -27.66
CA THR A 97 10.76 -54.57 -27.99
C THR A 97 9.69 -55.58 -27.55
N PRO A 98 8.63 -55.20 -26.82
CA PRO A 98 7.43 -56.03 -26.70
C PRO A 98 6.38 -55.55 -27.71
N LYS A 99 6.16 -56.36 -28.74
CA LYS A 99 4.99 -56.31 -29.61
C LYS A 99 3.79 -56.91 -28.85
N GLY A 100 2.77 -56.10 -28.59
CA GLY A 100 1.48 -56.56 -28.08
C GLY A 100 0.37 -55.56 -28.39
N THR A 101 -0.55 -55.95 -29.26
CA THR A 101 -1.88 -55.34 -29.52
C THR A 101 -2.88 -56.48 -29.31
N SER A 102 -4.12 -56.41 -28.83
CA SER A 102 -5.13 -55.39 -28.47
C SER A 102 -5.87 -55.96 -27.22
N THR A 103 -6.86 -55.39 -26.53
CA THR A 103 -8.09 -54.66 -26.88
C THR A 103 -8.73 -54.27 -25.53
N GLY A 104 -9.46 -53.15 -25.43
CA GLY A 104 -10.35 -52.92 -24.29
C GLY A 104 -10.70 -51.45 -24.06
N GLU A 105 -11.91 -51.07 -24.50
CA GLU A 105 -12.70 -49.89 -24.12
C GLU A 105 -11.94 -48.65 -23.61
N THR A 106 -11.61 -47.74 -24.52
CA THR A 106 -11.48 -46.33 -24.15
C THR A 106 -12.88 -45.73 -24.09
N ALA A 107 -13.33 -45.38 -22.88
CA ALA A 107 -14.27 -44.29 -22.67
C ALA A 107 -13.92 -43.11 -23.60
N PRO A 108 -14.87 -42.30 -24.08
CA PRO A 108 -14.55 -41.20 -24.98
C PRO A 108 -13.58 -40.27 -24.27
N VAL A 109 -12.30 -40.39 -24.60
CA VAL A 109 -11.27 -39.47 -24.18
C VAL A 109 -11.68 -38.17 -24.86
N ASN A 110 -12.15 -37.20 -24.07
CA ASN A 110 -12.46 -35.87 -24.56
C ASN A 110 -11.12 -35.22 -24.95
N VAL A 111 -10.64 -35.52 -26.16
CA VAL A 111 -9.38 -34.99 -26.68
C VAL A 111 -9.63 -33.53 -27.01
N VAL A 112 -9.41 -32.66 -26.02
CA VAL A 112 -9.37 -31.22 -26.24
C VAL A 112 -8.17 -30.95 -27.14
N THR A 113 -8.44 -30.45 -28.34
CA THR A 113 -7.40 -30.10 -29.29
C THR A 113 -6.71 -28.82 -28.84
N LEU A 114 -5.44 -28.63 -29.22
CA LEU A 114 -4.73 -27.38 -28.96
C LEU A 114 -5.45 -26.17 -29.58
N GLU A 115 -6.16 -26.37 -30.70
CA GLU A 115 -6.94 -25.30 -31.31
C GLU A 115 -8.13 -24.90 -30.44
N ASN A 116 -8.82 -25.87 -29.81
CA ASN A 116 -9.91 -25.58 -28.87
C ASN A 116 -9.42 -24.76 -27.66
N VAL A 117 -8.26 -25.13 -27.10
CA VAL A 117 -7.63 -24.39 -26.00
C VAL A 117 -7.27 -22.97 -26.44
N LYS A 118 -6.73 -22.81 -27.65
CA LYS A 118 -6.36 -21.50 -28.19
C LYS A 118 -7.59 -20.60 -28.39
N THR A 119 -8.69 -21.13 -28.89
CA THR A 119 -9.95 -20.37 -29.00
C THR A 119 -10.49 -19.98 -27.63
N GLU A 120 -10.52 -20.90 -26.66
CA GLU A 120 -11.02 -20.63 -25.31
C GLU A 120 -10.17 -19.57 -24.58
N ILE A 121 -8.84 -19.62 -24.74
CA ILE A 121 -7.93 -18.57 -24.24
C ILE A 121 -8.22 -17.23 -24.92
N SER A 122 -8.45 -17.22 -26.23
CA SER A 122 -8.73 -15.99 -26.97
C SER A 122 -10.04 -15.34 -26.52
N ASP A 123 -11.10 -16.14 -26.38
CA ASP A 123 -12.42 -15.69 -25.92
C ASP A 123 -12.36 -15.21 -24.47
N SER A 124 -11.69 -15.95 -23.59
CA SER A 124 -11.47 -15.56 -22.20
C SER A 124 -10.68 -14.25 -22.10
N THR A 125 -9.65 -14.09 -22.93
CA THR A 125 -8.84 -12.85 -22.98
C THR A 125 -9.68 -11.66 -23.43
N LYS A 126 -10.59 -11.87 -24.40
CA LYS A 126 -11.50 -10.82 -24.86
C LYS A 126 -12.49 -10.42 -23.77
N ALA A 127 -13.11 -11.40 -23.10
CA ALA A 127 -14.04 -11.17 -22.00
C ALA A 127 -13.36 -10.39 -20.86
N LEU A 128 -12.14 -10.78 -20.47
CA LEU A 128 -11.37 -10.08 -19.45
C LEU A 128 -11.07 -8.63 -19.84
N LYS A 129 -10.71 -8.37 -21.10
CA LYS A 129 -10.48 -6.99 -21.58
C LYS A 129 -11.75 -6.14 -21.49
N GLU A 130 -12.90 -6.70 -21.86
CA GLU A 130 -14.19 -6.00 -21.78
C GLU A 130 -14.58 -5.73 -20.32
N GLU A 131 -14.35 -6.68 -19.42
CA GLU A 131 -14.64 -6.51 -17.99
C GLU A 131 -13.72 -5.47 -17.33
N ILE A 132 -12.42 -5.48 -17.65
CA ILE A 132 -11.47 -4.46 -17.20
C ILE A 132 -11.91 -3.07 -17.68
N ALA A 133 -12.35 -2.95 -18.94
CA ALA A 133 -12.85 -1.68 -19.46
C ALA A 133 -14.10 -1.19 -18.71
N LYS A 134 -15.05 -2.09 -18.41
CA LYS A 134 -16.24 -1.77 -17.61
C LYS A 134 -15.89 -1.33 -16.19
N ILE A 135 -14.99 -2.04 -15.52
CA ILE A 135 -14.52 -1.67 -14.17
C ILE A 135 -13.86 -0.29 -14.21
N SER A 136 -13.02 -0.02 -15.20
CA SER A 136 -12.35 1.27 -15.34
C SER A 136 -13.35 2.42 -15.51
N GLU A 137 -14.38 2.25 -16.33
CA GLU A 137 -15.39 3.29 -16.53
C GLU A 137 -16.26 3.48 -15.28
N ASN A 138 -16.69 2.40 -14.64
CA ASN A 138 -17.45 2.47 -13.39
C ASN A 138 -16.67 3.20 -12.29
N ASN A 139 -15.38 2.88 -12.10
CA ASN A 139 -14.53 3.54 -11.12
C ASN A 139 -14.40 5.05 -11.42
N LYS A 140 -14.27 5.43 -12.69
CA LYS A 140 -14.22 6.83 -13.10
C LYS A 140 -15.52 7.56 -12.75
N VAL A 141 -16.67 6.94 -13.00
CA VAL A 141 -17.99 7.51 -12.65
C VAL A 141 -18.15 7.65 -11.13
N GLU A 142 -17.80 6.63 -10.35
CA GLU A 142 -17.90 6.69 -8.88
C GLU A 142 -16.97 7.76 -8.28
N LEU A 143 -15.74 7.89 -8.78
CA LEU A 143 -14.81 8.93 -8.34
C LEU A 143 -15.36 10.33 -8.63
N GLN A 144 -15.91 10.55 -9.82
CA GLN A 144 -16.55 11.82 -10.17
C GLN A 144 -17.74 12.12 -9.26
N LYS A 145 -18.54 11.10 -8.92
CA LYS A 145 -19.66 11.23 -7.99
C LYS A 145 -19.20 11.64 -6.59
N ILE A 146 -18.17 11.00 -6.04
CA ILE A 146 -17.63 11.33 -4.71
C ILE A 146 -17.12 12.78 -4.68
N ILE A 147 -16.43 13.22 -5.74
CA ILE A 147 -15.96 14.61 -5.86
C ILE A 147 -17.14 15.58 -5.87
N ALA A 148 -18.14 15.33 -6.72
CA ALA A 148 -19.28 16.22 -6.90
C ALA A 148 -20.21 16.28 -5.69
N GLU A 149 -20.51 15.12 -5.07
CA GLU A 149 -21.53 15.02 -4.02
C GLU A 149 -20.96 15.17 -2.61
N THR A 150 -19.68 14.84 -2.39
CA THR A 150 -19.08 14.84 -1.05
C THR A 150 -18.05 15.96 -0.88
N PHE A 151 -17.09 16.07 -1.78
CA PHE A 151 -15.99 17.01 -1.60
C PHE A 151 -16.35 18.44 -1.97
N ASN A 152 -16.96 18.67 -3.13
CA ASN A 152 -17.31 20.03 -3.57
C ASN A 152 -18.23 20.76 -2.58
N PRO A 153 -19.31 20.15 -2.03
CA PRO A 153 -20.16 20.84 -1.06
C PRO A 153 -19.44 21.13 0.27
N LYS A 154 -18.53 20.25 0.70
CA LYS A 154 -17.70 20.49 1.90
C LYS A 154 -16.74 21.66 1.68
N ILE A 155 -16.13 21.74 0.50
CA ILE A 155 -15.24 22.85 0.12
C ILE A 155 -16.05 24.16 0.12
N GLU A 156 -17.19 24.20 -0.56
CA GLU A 156 -18.04 25.40 -0.62
C GLU A 156 -18.53 25.82 0.79
N GLY A 157 -18.88 24.86 1.64
CA GLY A 157 -19.25 25.11 3.03
C GLY A 157 -18.11 25.72 3.86
N LEU A 158 -16.88 25.23 3.67
CA LEU A 158 -15.68 25.79 4.32
C LEU A 158 -15.38 27.20 3.82
N GLU A 159 -15.51 27.45 2.51
CA GLU A 159 -15.32 28.77 1.93
C GLU A 159 -16.32 29.79 2.50
N LYS A 160 -17.61 29.43 2.55
CA LYS A 160 -18.66 30.26 3.17
C LYS A 160 -18.37 30.56 4.64
N SER A 161 -17.96 29.55 5.41
CA SER A 161 -17.60 29.72 6.83
C SER A 161 -16.40 30.65 6.99
N ASN A 162 -15.38 30.51 6.15
CA ASN A 162 -14.18 31.34 6.19
C ASN A 162 -14.51 32.80 5.85
N THR A 163 -15.36 33.04 4.85
CA THR A 163 -15.85 34.40 4.56
C THR A 163 -16.59 35.00 5.76
N ALA A 164 -17.50 34.25 6.38
CA ALA A 164 -18.25 34.72 7.55
C ALA A 164 -17.33 35.06 8.74
N LEU A 165 -16.32 34.22 9.00
CA LEU A 165 -15.31 34.48 10.04
C LEU A 165 -14.52 35.75 9.75
N ASN A 166 -14.08 35.95 8.51
CA ASN A 166 -13.35 37.16 8.12
C ASN A 166 -14.22 38.42 8.30
N THR A 167 -15.50 38.37 7.93
CA THR A 167 -16.45 39.47 8.18
C THR A 167 -16.58 39.77 9.68
N ALA A 168 -16.77 38.74 10.52
CA ALA A 168 -16.88 38.91 11.96
C ALA A 168 -15.60 39.50 12.58
N ILE A 169 -14.42 39.07 12.11
CA ILE A 169 -13.13 39.62 12.56
C ILE A 169 -13.02 41.11 12.21
N ILE A 170 -13.43 41.52 11.01
CA ILE A 170 -13.43 42.93 10.60
C ILE A 170 -14.38 43.74 11.50
N GLU A 171 -15.57 43.23 11.78
CA GLU A 171 -16.53 43.89 12.66
C GLU A 171 -16.00 44.05 14.09
N ILE A 172 -15.40 43.01 14.66
CA ILE A 172 -14.79 43.06 16.00
C ILE A 172 -13.67 44.09 16.04
N LYS A 173 -12.81 44.13 15.02
CA LYS A 173 -11.75 45.15 14.91
C LYS A 173 -12.34 46.56 14.86
N GLY A 174 -13.40 46.78 14.07
CA GLY A 174 -14.08 48.07 14.00
C GLY A 174 -14.64 48.52 15.35
N ARG A 175 -15.32 47.62 16.08
CA ARG A 175 -15.83 47.91 17.43
C ARG A 175 -14.71 48.20 18.42
N LEU A 176 -13.59 47.49 18.33
CA LEU A 176 -12.43 47.73 19.18
C LEU A 176 -11.82 49.12 18.93
N ASP A 177 -11.70 49.53 17.67
CA ASP A 177 -11.21 50.86 17.29
C ASP A 177 -12.15 51.97 17.79
N GLU A 178 -13.46 51.76 17.75
CA GLU A 178 -14.45 52.70 18.29
C GLU A 178 -14.32 52.84 19.81
N ILE A 179 -14.19 51.74 20.55
CA ILE A 179 -13.96 51.76 22.00
C ILE A 179 -12.66 52.51 22.33
N SER A 180 -11.61 52.26 21.56
CA SER A 180 -10.31 52.93 21.75
C SER A 180 -10.40 54.46 21.52
N LYS A 181 -11.32 54.93 20.68
CA LYS A 181 -11.48 56.37 20.37
C LYS A 181 -12.51 57.07 21.26
N SER A 182 -13.43 56.33 21.87
CA SER A 182 -14.57 56.88 22.65
C SER A 182 -14.30 57.02 24.14
N THR A 183 -13.11 56.65 24.62
CA THR A 183 -12.69 56.92 26.01
C THR A 183 -11.98 58.28 26.06
N PRO A 184 -12.58 59.34 26.62
CA PRO A 184 -11.85 60.59 26.82
C PRO A 184 -10.73 60.33 27.83
N ALA A 185 -9.51 60.80 27.54
CA ALA A 185 -8.47 60.85 28.54
C ALA A 185 -9.02 61.59 29.78
N PRO A 186 -8.88 61.04 31.01
CA PRO A 186 -9.34 61.74 32.19
C PRO A 186 -8.63 63.10 32.24
N ALA A 187 -9.41 64.18 32.27
CA ALA A 187 -8.88 65.52 32.40
C ALA A 187 -8.02 65.56 33.68
N PRO A 188 -6.80 66.12 33.65
CA PRO A 188 -5.98 66.21 34.85
C PRO A 188 -6.73 67.08 35.86
N ASP A 189 -6.96 66.53 37.06
CA ASP A 189 -7.60 67.23 38.17
C ASP A 189 -6.94 68.60 38.36
N LYS A 190 -7.71 69.68 38.13
CA LYS A 190 -7.29 71.01 38.56
C LYS A 190 -7.36 71.03 40.09
N ILE A 191 -6.19 70.89 40.71
CA ILE A 191 -6.02 71.11 42.14
C ILE A 191 -6.38 72.57 42.43
N VAL A 192 -7.54 72.80 43.05
CA VAL A 192 -7.90 74.10 43.62
C VAL A 192 -7.11 74.25 44.92
N PRO A 193 -6.25 75.28 45.08
CA PRO A 193 -5.50 75.46 46.31
C PRO A 193 -6.46 75.97 47.39
N ASN A 194 -6.92 75.08 48.26
CA ASN A 194 -7.70 75.47 49.42
C ASN A 194 -6.73 76.01 50.49
N LYS A 195 -6.63 77.34 50.57
CA LYS A 195 -6.15 78.03 51.77
C LYS A 195 -7.25 77.86 52.82
N ASP A 196 -7.11 76.88 53.70
CA ASP A 196 -7.41 77.11 55.11
C ASP A 196 -6.70 76.10 55.99
N VAL A 197 -5.81 76.65 56.82
CA VAL A 197 -5.12 75.99 57.91
C VAL A 197 -6.07 75.99 59.10
N SER A 198 -6.32 74.82 59.69
CA SER A 198 -6.57 74.77 61.12
C SER A 198 -6.08 73.46 61.75
N ILE A 199 -5.51 73.67 62.92
CA ILE A 199 -4.49 72.90 63.62
C ILE A 199 -5.16 72.00 64.68
N GLN A 200 -4.49 70.89 65.00
CA GLN A 200 -4.56 70.07 66.23
C GLN A 200 -5.83 69.23 66.50
N LYS A 201 -5.63 67.91 66.66
CA LYS A 201 -5.43 67.31 67.99
C LYS A 201 -4.79 65.93 67.92
N GLU A 202 -3.65 65.80 68.59
CA GLU A 202 -2.95 64.56 68.92
C GLU A 202 -3.66 63.86 70.10
N ILE A 203 -3.99 62.57 69.99
CA ILE A 203 -4.27 61.69 71.14
C ILE A 203 -3.65 60.30 70.89
N THR A 204 -2.46 60.15 71.47
CA THR A 204 -1.95 59.06 72.32
C THR A 204 -2.29 57.59 72.04
N LYS A 205 -1.20 56.86 71.74
CA LYS A 205 -0.90 55.43 71.90
C LYS A 205 -1.45 54.81 73.20
N ASN A 206 -1.93 53.57 73.12
CA ASN A 206 -1.67 52.51 74.12
C ASN A 206 -1.95 51.11 73.55
N GLY A 207 -0.88 50.33 73.39
CA GLY A 207 -0.91 48.87 73.28
C GLY A 207 -0.82 48.22 74.67
N PRO A 208 -1.06 46.89 74.78
CA PRO A 208 -1.49 46.27 76.02
C PRO A 208 -0.35 45.83 76.96
N LYS A 209 -0.67 45.90 78.27
CA LYS A 209 -0.04 45.33 79.48
C LYS A 209 1.32 45.86 79.90
#